data_AF-A0A2D5UZ32-F1
#
_entry.id   AF-A0A2D5UZ32-F1
#
_cell.length_a   1.000
_cell.length_b   1.000
_cell.length_c   1.000
_cell.angle_alpha   90.00
_cell.angle_beta   90.00
_cell.angle_gamma   90.00
#
_symmetry.space_group_name_H-M   'P 1'
#
loop_
_entity.id
_entity.type
_entity.pdbx_description
1 polymer ?
#
loop_
_entity_poly.entity_id
_entity_poly.type
_entity_poly.pdbx_seq_one_letter_code
_entity_poly.pdbx_strand_id
1 'polypeptide(L)'
;MFGLYRDIVDNARRINDAQRCLKDNNMPNVELLSLEGDYEFGQIKLWEEESTREGYPIVSTYMQLFIFPPQEVMKEELLQAGKEQRMPGPDKRKTEGPSAREVAEIKSNNQGYDIIKDISEDFGGKAIFQVDIVDDGESFYSLGFQIDHEIIARASHISLVDEEADVYVEVDLDFFYDIVSAAESHPELEFPEWEKRPLNDVVKTSVSAVKIGSTITSGIATGKIKVKPITAIPKVMKIVKLMASKS
;
A
#
# COMPACT_ATOMS: atom_id res chain seq x y z
N MET A 1 1.96 -21.86 10.68
CA MET A 1 0.59 -21.31 10.61
C MET A 1 -0.23 -21.92 9.48
N PHE A 2 0.28 -21.97 8.24
CA PHE A 2 -0.36 -22.70 7.13
C PHE A 2 -0.75 -24.16 7.45
N GLY A 3 0.08 -24.89 8.20
CA GLY A 3 -0.25 -26.25 8.67
C GLY A 3 -1.50 -26.27 9.55
N LEU A 4 -1.57 -25.38 10.55
CA LEU A 4 -2.74 -25.23 11.42
C LEU A 4 -4.00 -24.87 10.61
N TYR A 5 -3.89 -23.91 9.68
CA TYR A 5 -5.01 -23.56 8.78
C TYR A 5 -5.52 -24.79 8.02
N ARG A 6 -4.63 -25.57 7.41
CA ARG A 6 -5.00 -26.80 6.68
C ARG A 6 -5.63 -27.85 7.59
N ASP A 7 -5.10 -28.03 8.79
CA ASP A 7 -5.63 -29.00 9.75
C ASP A 7 -7.05 -28.62 10.19
N ILE A 8 -7.33 -27.33 10.41
CA ILE A 8 -8.67 -26.84 10.76
C ILE A 8 -9.65 -27.05 9.59
N VAL A 9 -9.25 -26.67 8.38
CA VAL A 9 -10.05 -26.89 7.15
C VAL A 9 -10.34 -28.37 6.93
N ASP A 10 -9.35 -29.24 7.09
CA ASP A 10 -9.52 -30.69 6.93
C ASP A 10 -10.45 -31.29 8.00
N ASN A 11 -10.38 -30.79 9.23
CA ASN A 11 -11.31 -31.20 10.29
C ASN A 11 -12.74 -30.77 9.99
N ALA A 12 -12.96 -29.53 9.55
CA ALA A 12 -14.28 -29.04 9.15
C ALA A 12 -14.89 -29.89 8.02
N ARG A 13 -14.07 -30.26 7.01
CA ARG A 13 -14.48 -31.17 5.95
C ARG A 13 -14.91 -32.54 6.49
N ARG A 14 -14.09 -33.15 7.36
CA ARG A 14 -14.39 -34.48 7.93
C ARG A 14 -15.65 -34.49 8.79
N ILE A 15 -15.90 -33.41 9.53
CA ILE A 15 -17.13 -33.24 10.32
C ILE A 15 -18.35 -33.13 9.40
N ASN A 16 -18.28 -32.29 8.36
CA ASN A 16 -19.36 -32.15 7.39
C ASN A 16 -19.64 -33.47 6.65
N ASP A 17 -18.61 -34.22 6.26
CA ASP A 17 -18.79 -35.53 5.62
C ASP A 17 -19.47 -36.54 6.56
N ALA A 18 -19.12 -36.55 7.85
CA ALA A 18 -19.79 -37.38 8.84
C ALA A 18 -21.26 -36.98 9.04
N GLN A 19 -21.57 -35.69 9.11
CA GLN A 19 -22.94 -35.16 9.19
C GLN A 19 -23.77 -35.56 7.97
N ARG A 20 -23.20 -35.47 6.78
CA ARG A 20 -23.84 -35.93 5.53
C ARG A 20 -24.17 -37.42 5.57
N CYS A 21 -23.24 -38.26 6.03
CA CYS A 21 -23.47 -39.69 6.20
C CYS A 21 -24.59 -39.99 7.21
N LEU A 22 -24.66 -39.22 8.30
CA LEU A 22 -25.66 -39.38 9.34
C LEU A 22 -27.00 -38.70 9.03
N LYS A 23 -27.06 -37.90 7.95
CA LYS A 23 -28.17 -37.00 7.62
C LYS A 23 -28.52 -36.06 8.77
N ASP A 24 -27.49 -35.64 9.51
CA ASP A 24 -27.62 -34.68 10.59
C ASP A 24 -27.40 -33.27 10.04
N ASN A 25 -28.41 -32.42 10.15
CA ASN A 25 -28.38 -31.03 9.67
C ASN A 25 -28.11 -30.03 10.80
N ASN A 26 -27.77 -30.50 12.00
CA ASN A 26 -27.47 -29.62 13.11
C ASN A 26 -26.02 -29.12 13.00
N MET A 27 -25.84 -27.80 12.99
CA MET A 27 -24.52 -27.20 13.16
C MET A 27 -23.99 -27.60 14.54
N PRO A 28 -22.72 -28.06 14.65
CA PRO A 28 -22.14 -28.31 15.97
C PRO A 28 -22.06 -26.98 16.73
N ASN A 29 -22.43 -26.99 18.01
CA ASN A 29 -22.33 -25.81 18.85
C ASN A 29 -20.86 -25.55 19.19
N VAL A 30 -20.20 -24.74 18.36
CA VAL A 30 -18.79 -24.38 18.49
C VAL A 30 -18.66 -22.86 18.52
N GLU A 31 -17.70 -22.38 19.30
CA GLU A 31 -17.29 -20.99 19.25
C GLU A 31 -16.44 -20.78 18.01
N LEU A 32 -16.83 -19.82 17.16
CA LEU A 32 -16.09 -19.51 15.94
C LEU A 32 -14.76 -18.85 16.27
N LEU A 33 -13.70 -19.35 15.65
CA LEU A 33 -12.37 -18.80 15.84
C LEU A 33 -12.24 -17.40 15.21
N SER A 34 -11.58 -16.50 15.93
CA SER A 34 -11.09 -15.22 15.39
C SER A 34 -9.75 -14.90 16.04
N LEU A 35 -8.69 -14.97 15.23
CA LEU A 35 -7.31 -14.75 15.66
C LEU A 35 -6.68 -13.68 14.75
N GLU A 36 -5.97 -12.75 15.38
CA GLU A 36 -5.15 -11.76 14.71
C GLU A 36 -3.81 -11.74 15.43
N GLY A 37 -2.71 -11.73 14.66
CA GLY A 37 -1.37 -11.72 15.21
C GLY A 37 -0.42 -10.97 14.30
N ASP A 38 0.36 -10.08 14.89
CA ASP A 38 1.41 -9.34 14.23
C ASP A 38 2.73 -10.11 14.36
N TYR A 39 3.46 -10.21 13.24
CA TYR A 39 4.78 -10.82 13.15
C TYR A 39 5.75 -9.82 12.52
N GLU A 40 7.05 -10.09 12.65
CA GLU A 40 8.13 -9.27 12.09
C GLU A 40 7.98 -9.02 10.58
N PHE A 41 7.34 -9.94 9.85
CA PHE A 41 7.14 -9.88 8.40
C PHE A 41 5.73 -9.47 8.00
N GLY A 42 4.91 -9.03 8.96
CA GLY A 42 3.55 -8.54 8.75
C GLY A 42 2.48 -9.29 9.55
N GLN A 43 1.21 -9.15 9.16
CA GLN A 43 0.06 -9.55 9.97
C GLN A 43 -0.60 -10.82 9.44
N ILE A 44 -1.06 -11.67 10.35
CA ILE A 44 -1.90 -12.83 10.02
C ILE A 44 -3.24 -12.69 10.71
N LYS A 45 -4.31 -12.88 9.94
CA LYS A 45 -5.68 -12.94 10.45
C LYS A 45 -6.31 -14.26 10.04
N LEU A 46 -6.89 -14.98 10.99
CA LEU A 46 -7.60 -16.24 10.78
C LEU A 46 -8.97 -16.13 11.42
N TRP A 47 -10.02 -16.45 10.69
CA TRP A 47 -11.38 -16.42 11.23
C TRP A 47 -12.26 -17.52 10.64
N GLU A 48 -13.34 -17.82 11.35
CA GLU A 48 -14.34 -18.81 10.95
C GLU A 48 -15.70 -18.18 10.73
N GLU A 49 -16.43 -18.66 9.72
CA GLU A 49 -17.82 -18.30 9.46
C GLU A 49 -18.66 -19.56 9.29
N GLU A 50 -19.94 -19.47 9.66
CA GLU A 50 -20.90 -20.50 9.31
C GLU A 50 -21.23 -20.42 7.81
N SER A 51 -21.24 -21.58 7.16
CA SER A 51 -21.54 -21.72 5.74
C SER A 51 -22.30 -23.01 5.47
N THR A 52 -22.56 -23.28 4.19
CA THR A 52 -23.20 -24.51 3.73
C THR A 52 -22.40 -25.14 2.62
N ARG A 53 -22.11 -26.45 2.75
CA ARG A 53 -21.51 -27.27 1.71
C ARG A 53 -22.49 -28.37 1.33
N GLU A 54 -22.89 -28.40 0.06
CA GLU A 54 -23.83 -29.40 -0.48
C GLU A 54 -25.14 -29.53 0.32
N GLY A 55 -25.62 -28.41 0.88
CA GLY A 55 -26.86 -28.36 1.66
C GLY A 55 -26.72 -28.73 3.14
N TYR A 56 -25.51 -29.03 3.62
CA TYR A 56 -25.22 -29.31 5.02
C TYR A 56 -24.40 -28.17 5.64
N PRO A 57 -24.63 -27.85 6.92
CA PRO A 57 -23.90 -26.79 7.59
C PRO A 57 -22.41 -27.16 7.74
N ILE A 58 -21.53 -26.17 7.62
CA ILE A 58 -20.08 -26.33 7.75
C ILE A 58 -19.48 -25.05 8.34
N VAL A 59 -18.44 -25.18 9.15
CA VAL A 59 -17.61 -24.04 9.56
C VAL A 59 -16.54 -23.83 8.50
N SER A 60 -16.55 -22.67 7.84
CA SER A 60 -15.55 -22.27 6.86
C SER A 60 -14.48 -21.43 7.53
N THR A 61 -13.23 -21.91 7.51
CA THR A 61 -12.07 -21.17 8.04
C THR A 61 -11.38 -20.41 6.92
N TYR A 62 -11.06 -19.15 7.17
CA TYR A 62 -10.35 -18.26 6.24
C TYR A 62 -9.04 -17.80 6.88
N MET A 63 -8.04 -17.53 6.05
CA MET A 63 -6.77 -16.94 6.50
C MET A 63 -6.36 -15.83 5.56
N GLN A 64 -5.96 -14.70 6.12
CA GLN A 64 -5.44 -13.54 5.43
C GLN A 64 -4.02 -13.26 5.94
N LEU A 65 -3.08 -13.16 5.01
CA LEU A 65 -1.67 -12.90 5.28
C LEU A 65 -1.30 -11.56 4.67
N PHE A 66 -0.86 -10.63 5.51
CA PHE A 66 -0.24 -9.39 5.09
C PHE A 66 1.26 -9.59 5.23
N ILE A 67 1.97 -9.83 4.12
CA ILE A 67 3.42 -10.01 4.14
C ILE A 67 4.06 -8.76 3.56
N PHE A 68 4.92 -8.12 4.33
CA PHE A 68 5.71 -6.99 3.88
C PHE A 68 7.12 -7.07 4.50
N PRO A 69 8.20 -6.71 3.78
CA PRO A 69 9.55 -6.78 4.33
C PRO A 69 9.67 -5.97 5.63
N PRO A 70 10.46 -6.43 6.61
CA PRO A 70 10.73 -5.66 7.82
C PRO A 70 11.34 -4.30 7.49
N GLN A 71 11.14 -3.33 8.37
CA GLN A 71 11.65 -1.97 8.18
C GLN A 71 13.17 -1.92 7.97
N GLU A 72 13.94 -2.74 8.69
CA GLU A 72 15.40 -2.83 8.53
C GLU A 72 15.80 -3.26 7.12
N VAL A 73 15.07 -4.19 6.51
CA VAL A 73 15.34 -4.63 5.13
C VAL A 73 15.07 -3.49 4.14
N MET A 74 14.00 -2.72 4.36
CA MET A 74 13.71 -1.52 3.55
C MET A 74 14.80 -0.46 3.72
N LYS A 75 15.25 -0.22 4.95
CA LYS A 75 16.31 0.73 5.27
C LYS A 75 17.63 0.36 4.57
N GLU A 76 18.03 -0.91 4.63
CA GLU A 76 19.21 -1.42 3.93
C GLU A 76 19.11 -1.22 2.41
N GLU A 77 17.96 -1.54 1.81
CA GLU A 77 17.73 -1.33 0.37
C GLU A 77 17.77 0.15 -0.01
N LEU A 78 17.18 1.05 0.79
CA LEU A 78 17.25 2.49 0.56
C LEU A 78 18.68 3.02 0.66
N LEU A 79 19.43 2.58 1.67
CA LEU A 79 20.85 2.93 1.83
C LEU A 79 21.69 2.47 0.63
N GLN A 80 21.46 1.24 0.16
CA GLN A 80 22.17 0.71 -0.99
C GLN A 80 21.78 1.44 -2.27
N ALA A 81 20.49 1.70 -2.46
CA ALA A 81 19.97 2.46 -3.59
C ALA A 81 20.55 3.88 -3.64
N GLY A 82 20.72 4.53 -2.47
CA GLY A 82 21.37 5.84 -2.36
C GLY A 82 22.84 5.82 -2.77
N LYS A 83 23.59 4.81 -2.33
CA LYS A 83 25.00 4.61 -2.73
C LYS A 83 25.16 4.35 -4.24
N GLU A 84 24.22 3.60 -4.80
CA GLU A 84 24.20 3.22 -6.22
C GLU A 84 23.50 4.27 -7.10
N GLN A 85 22.97 5.34 -6.50
CA GLN A 85 22.20 6.40 -7.18
C GLN A 85 21.05 5.85 -8.04
N ARG A 86 20.34 4.85 -7.52
CA ARG A 86 19.19 4.22 -8.18
C ARG A 86 17.91 4.37 -7.35
N MET A 87 16.79 4.04 -7.99
CA MET A 87 15.52 3.85 -7.29
C MET A 87 15.53 2.51 -6.54
N PRO A 88 14.93 2.43 -5.34
CA PRO A 88 14.76 1.18 -4.61
C PRO A 88 13.77 0.26 -5.31
N GLY A 89 13.94 -1.05 -5.11
CA GLY A 89 13.05 -2.08 -5.65
C GLY A 89 13.59 -2.79 -6.89
N PRO A 90 12.79 -3.69 -7.50
CA PRO A 90 13.27 -4.58 -8.55
C PRO A 90 13.67 -3.83 -9.84
N ASP A 91 14.84 -4.19 -10.40
CA ASP A 91 15.51 -3.61 -11.60
C ASP A 91 14.63 -3.45 -12.86
N LYS A 92 13.43 -4.04 -12.87
CA LYS A 92 12.51 -4.03 -14.01
C LYS A 92 11.69 -2.74 -14.12
N ARG A 93 11.64 -1.87 -13.10
CA ARG A 93 10.98 -0.55 -13.19
C ARG A 93 11.95 0.51 -13.71
N LYS A 94 12.25 0.46 -15.01
CA LYS A 94 13.11 1.46 -15.70
C LYS A 94 12.41 2.77 -16.05
N THR A 95 11.11 2.88 -15.83
CA THR A 95 10.37 4.11 -16.12
C THR A 95 10.31 4.99 -14.90
N GLU A 96 11.07 6.08 -14.94
CA GLU A 96 11.11 7.18 -13.97
C GLU A 96 9.77 7.95 -13.89
N GLY A 97 8.71 7.53 -14.56
CA GLY A 97 7.43 8.25 -14.59
C GLY A 97 6.33 7.49 -15.32
N PRO A 98 5.14 8.09 -15.49
CA PRO A 98 4.03 7.49 -16.21
C PRO A 98 4.40 7.16 -17.66
N SER A 99 3.83 6.08 -18.18
CA SER A 99 3.93 5.73 -19.60
C SER A 99 3.29 6.78 -20.50
N ALA A 100 3.67 6.83 -21.78
CA ALA A 100 3.08 7.77 -22.75
C ALA A 100 1.54 7.66 -22.85
N ARG A 101 1.00 6.45 -22.65
CA ARG A 101 -0.44 6.21 -22.58
C ARG A 101 -1.06 6.87 -21.36
N GLU A 102 -0.47 6.67 -20.18
CA GLU A 102 -0.96 7.30 -18.94
C GLU A 102 -0.84 8.83 -18.99
N VAL A 103 0.21 9.36 -19.61
CA VAL A 103 0.34 10.80 -19.86
C VAL A 103 -0.81 11.30 -20.73
N ALA A 104 -1.14 10.62 -21.82
CA ALA A 104 -2.26 11.00 -22.68
C ALA A 104 -3.62 10.91 -21.96
N GLU A 105 -3.82 9.88 -21.14
CA GLU A 105 -5.02 9.72 -20.31
C GLU A 105 -5.15 10.86 -19.28
N ILE A 106 -4.05 11.25 -18.62
CA ILE A 106 -4.03 12.37 -17.67
C ILE A 106 -4.31 13.69 -18.39
N LYS A 107 -3.66 13.94 -19.53
CA LYS A 107 -3.89 15.15 -20.34
C LYS A 107 -5.32 15.25 -20.87
N SER A 108 -5.98 14.10 -21.07
CA SER A 108 -7.39 14.05 -21.50
C SER A 108 -8.37 14.22 -20.33
N ASN A 109 -7.91 14.05 -19.08
CA ASN A 109 -8.69 14.29 -17.88
C ASN A 109 -8.43 15.70 -17.35
N ASN A 110 -9.33 16.62 -17.66
CA ASN A 110 -9.22 18.04 -17.27
C ASN A 110 -8.87 18.21 -15.79
N GLN A 111 -9.48 17.45 -14.88
CA GLN A 111 -9.25 17.64 -13.44
C GLN A 111 -7.84 17.25 -13.00
N GLY A 112 -7.30 16.15 -13.53
CA GLY A 112 -5.95 15.70 -13.19
C GLY A 112 -4.88 16.61 -13.80
N TYR A 113 -5.08 16.99 -15.06
CA TYR A 113 -4.19 17.89 -15.77
C TYR A 113 -4.19 19.32 -15.19
N ASP A 114 -5.35 19.85 -14.79
CA ASP A 114 -5.46 21.17 -14.18
C ASP A 114 -4.68 21.24 -12.86
N ILE A 115 -4.68 20.18 -12.04
CA ILE A 115 -3.88 20.12 -10.81
C ILE A 115 -2.38 20.15 -11.13
N ILE A 116 -1.93 19.37 -12.13
CA ILE A 116 -0.52 19.35 -12.56
C ILE A 116 -0.12 20.73 -13.09
N LYS A 117 -0.98 21.33 -13.88
CA LYS A 117 -0.78 22.65 -14.46
C LYS A 117 -0.65 23.73 -13.38
N ASP A 118 -1.61 23.77 -12.46
CA ASP A 118 -1.59 24.66 -11.28
C ASP A 118 -0.27 24.54 -10.52
N ILE A 119 0.15 23.30 -10.21
CA ILE A 119 1.35 23.05 -9.42
C ILE A 119 2.59 23.53 -10.15
N SER A 120 2.74 23.23 -11.44
CA SER A 120 3.96 23.59 -12.14
C SER A 120 3.99 25.08 -12.50
N GLU A 121 2.86 25.73 -12.82
CA GLU A 121 2.78 27.18 -13.03
C GLU A 121 3.17 27.99 -11.80
N ASP A 122 2.81 27.49 -10.62
CA ASP A 122 3.21 28.05 -9.32
C ASP A 122 4.73 28.06 -9.08
N PHE A 123 5.50 27.32 -9.89
CA PHE A 123 6.96 27.25 -9.89
C PHE A 123 7.58 27.60 -11.25
N GLY A 124 6.88 28.39 -12.07
CA GLY A 124 7.43 28.89 -13.34
C GLY A 124 7.36 27.91 -14.51
N GLY A 125 6.45 26.93 -14.44
CA GLY A 125 6.16 25.94 -15.47
C GLY A 125 6.66 24.53 -15.14
N LYS A 126 7.54 24.40 -14.15
CA LYS A 126 8.16 23.15 -13.69
C LYS A 126 8.33 23.23 -12.18
N ALA A 127 7.97 22.15 -11.47
CA ALA A 127 8.13 22.06 -10.04
C ALA A 127 9.05 20.88 -9.69
N ILE A 128 10.06 21.13 -8.86
CA ILE A 128 11.00 20.13 -8.38
C ILE A 128 10.82 19.95 -6.87
N PHE A 129 10.54 18.73 -6.47
CA PHE A 129 10.44 18.32 -5.07
C PHE A 129 11.62 17.43 -4.73
N GLN A 130 12.27 17.71 -3.61
CA GLN A 130 13.19 16.78 -2.97
C GLN A 130 12.47 16.15 -1.79
N VAL A 131 12.45 14.81 -1.73
CA VAL A 131 11.89 14.05 -0.62
C VAL A 131 13.03 13.31 0.07
N ASP A 132 13.35 13.73 1.28
CA ASP A 132 14.37 13.13 2.13
C ASP A 132 13.71 12.17 3.12
N ILE A 133 14.18 10.92 3.14
CA ILE A 133 13.81 9.94 4.16
C ILE A 133 14.82 10.08 5.31
N VAL A 134 14.28 10.37 6.49
CA VAL A 134 15.05 10.74 7.68
C VAL A 134 14.86 9.70 8.77
N ASP A 135 15.95 9.30 9.40
CA ASP A 135 15.98 8.44 10.59
C ASP A 135 16.86 9.11 11.65
N ASP A 136 16.35 9.22 12.88
CA ASP A 136 17.01 9.94 13.99
C ASP A 136 17.51 11.37 13.65
N GLY A 137 16.87 12.03 12.67
CA GLY A 137 17.23 13.38 12.23
C GLY A 137 18.31 13.44 11.14
N GLU A 138 18.83 12.31 10.69
CA GLU A 138 19.76 12.20 9.57
C GLU A 138 19.04 11.71 8.31
N SER A 139 19.19 12.44 7.20
CA SER A 139 18.73 11.96 5.89
C SER A 139 19.70 10.90 5.37
N PHE A 140 19.16 9.75 4.98
CA PHE A 140 19.98 8.65 4.44
C PHE A 140 19.53 8.21 3.04
N TYR A 141 18.42 8.75 2.53
CA TYR A 141 17.99 8.57 1.15
C TYR A 141 17.18 9.78 0.66
N SER A 142 17.40 10.19 -0.59
CA SER A 142 16.78 11.39 -1.16
C SER A 142 16.24 11.11 -2.56
N LEU A 143 14.96 11.41 -2.77
CA LEU A 143 14.25 11.28 -4.03
C LEU A 143 14.00 12.65 -4.65
N GLY A 144 14.22 12.75 -5.95
CA GLY A 144 13.77 13.88 -6.77
C GLY A 144 12.43 13.55 -7.41
N PHE A 145 11.47 14.45 -7.29
CA PHE A 145 10.21 14.40 -8.04
C PHE A 145 10.06 15.67 -8.86
N GLN A 146 9.95 15.53 -10.18
CA GLN A 146 9.70 16.61 -11.11
C GLN A 146 8.27 16.55 -11.63
N ILE A 147 7.58 17.69 -11.67
CA ILE A 147 6.22 17.85 -12.21
C ILE A 147 6.23 18.99 -13.22
N ASP A 148 5.83 18.72 -14.46
CA ASP A 148 5.62 19.73 -15.50
C ASP A 148 4.52 19.28 -16.49
N HIS A 149 4.13 20.19 -17.40
CA HIS A 149 3.02 19.97 -18.34
C HIS A 149 3.34 18.89 -19.39
N GLU A 150 4.61 18.63 -19.67
CA GLU A 150 5.02 17.71 -20.72
C GLU A 150 5.09 16.28 -20.20
N ILE A 151 5.83 16.07 -19.11
CA ILE A 151 6.12 14.74 -18.55
C ILE A 151 5.13 14.30 -17.47
N ILE A 152 4.28 15.22 -16.99
CA ILE A 152 3.30 15.05 -15.92
C ILE A 152 3.93 14.82 -14.55
N ALA A 153 4.73 13.77 -14.40
CA ALA A 153 5.49 13.49 -13.19
C ALA A 153 6.69 12.61 -13.52
N ARG A 154 7.81 12.85 -12.87
CA ARG A 154 8.99 11.98 -12.93
C ARG A 154 9.59 11.84 -11.53
N ALA A 155 9.85 10.62 -11.10
CA ALA A 155 10.60 10.28 -9.90
C ALA A 155 11.99 9.75 -10.32
N SER A 156 13.04 10.31 -9.73
CA SER A 156 14.42 9.90 -9.93
C SER A 156 15.21 10.03 -8.64
N HIS A 157 16.43 9.48 -8.61
CA HIS A 157 17.36 9.79 -7.53
C HIS A 157 17.71 11.29 -7.57
N ILE A 158 17.74 11.98 -6.41
CA ILE A 158 17.88 13.45 -6.41
C ILE A 158 19.18 13.93 -7.07
N SER A 159 20.26 13.15 -7.00
CA SER A 159 21.54 13.50 -7.63
C SER A 159 21.48 13.52 -9.16
N LEU A 160 20.39 13.02 -9.75
CA LEU A 160 20.13 13.06 -11.20
C LEU A 160 19.28 14.28 -11.59
N VAL A 161 18.92 15.12 -10.62
CA VAL A 161 18.21 16.38 -10.84
C VAL A 161 19.24 17.50 -10.85
N ASP A 162 19.52 18.04 -12.03
CA ASP A 162 20.52 19.10 -12.26
C ASP A 162 20.06 20.51 -11.78
N GLU A 163 18.95 20.59 -11.05
CA GLU A 163 18.29 21.83 -10.64
C GLU A 163 17.99 21.81 -9.13
N GLU A 164 18.06 22.98 -8.47
CA GLU A 164 17.68 23.09 -7.06
C GLU A 164 16.18 22.81 -6.86
N ALA A 165 15.85 22.14 -5.76
CA ALA A 165 14.47 21.81 -5.45
C ALA A 165 13.69 23.06 -5.02
N ASP A 166 12.50 23.25 -5.60
CA ASP A 166 11.56 24.27 -5.18
C ASP A 166 10.92 23.97 -3.81
N VAL A 167 10.79 22.68 -3.51
CA VAL A 167 10.15 22.16 -2.30
C VAL A 167 10.97 21.02 -1.72
N TYR A 168 11.30 21.13 -0.44
CA TYR A 168 11.94 20.07 0.34
C TYR A 168 10.91 19.43 1.27
N VAL A 169 10.86 18.12 1.27
CA VAL A 169 9.96 17.30 2.08
C VAL A 169 10.81 16.32 2.88
N GLU A 170 10.86 16.45 4.19
CA GLU A 170 11.47 15.45 5.07
C GLU A 170 10.38 14.50 5.56
N VAL A 171 10.60 13.20 5.47
CA VAL A 171 9.68 12.15 5.93
C VAL A 171 10.40 11.25 6.90
N ASP A 172 9.83 11.10 8.09
CA ASP A 172 10.26 10.16 9.12
C ASP A 172 10.20 8.70 8.61
N LEU A 173 11.23 7.89 8.88
CA LEU A 173 11.35 6.53 8.36
C LEU A 173 10.21 5.61 8.83
N ASP A 174 9.84 5.64 10.11
CA ASP A 174 8.71 4.85 10.64
C ASP A 174 7.43 5.20 9.88
N PHE A 175 7.20 6.50 9.70
CA PHE A 175 6.04 6.98 8.98
C PHE A 175 6.05 6.62 7.49
N PHE A 176 7.22 6.70 6.83
CA PHE A 176 7.38 6.28 5.45
C PHE A 176 7.09 4.78 5.29
N TYR A 177 7.62 3.96 6.19
CA TYR A 177 7.39 2.52 6.23
C TYR A 177 5.90 2.20 6.39
N ASP A 178 5.20 2.87 7.29
CA ASP A 178 3.74 2.70 7.49
C ASP A 178 2.95 3.00 6.21
N ILE A 179 3.33 4.05 5.46
CA ILE A 179 2.66 4.39 4.20
C ILE A 179 2.92 3.33 3.13
N VAL A 180 4.18 2.97 2.92
CA VAL A 180 4.56 2.02 1.84
C VAL A 180 4.02 0.63 2.14
N SER A 181 4.15 0.15 3.38
CA SER A 181 3.57 -1.12 3.81
C SER A 181 2.06 -1.15 3.63
N ALA A 182 1.35 -0.07 4.00
CA ALA A 182 -0.07 0.03 3.75
C ALA A 182 -0.40 0.02 2.25
N ALA A 183 0.34 0.75 1.41
CA ALA A 183 0.06 0.87 -0.01
C ALA A 183 0.42 -0.39 -0.83
N GLU A 184 1.49 -1.09 -0.46
CA GLU A 184 2.02 -2.24 -1.21
C GLU A 184 1.63 -3.59 -0.61
N SER A 185 1.12 -3.64 0.62
CA SER A 185 0.62 -4.89 1.20
C SER A 185 -0.57 -5.41 0.38
N HIS A 186 -0.33 -6.50 -0.33
CA HIS A 186 -1.37 -7.30 -0.96
C HIS A 186 -1.65 -8.46 -0.02
N PRO A 187 -2.84 -8.50 0.61
CA PRO A 187 -3.18 -9.62 1.45
C PRO A 187 -3.30 -10.88 0.59
N GLU A 188 -2.55 -11.91 0.93
CA GLU A 188 -2.80 -13.23 0.41
C GLU A 188 -3.96 -13.82 1.20
N LEU A 189 -5.06 -14.13 0.49
CA LEU A 189 -6.24 -14.75 1.08
C LEU A 189 -6.28 -16.23 0.73
N GLU A 190 -6.37 -17.05 1.76
CA GLU A 190 -6.64 -18.48 1.67
C GLU A 190 -8.09 -18.74 2.05
N PHE A 191 -8.78 -19.51 1.20
CA PHE A 191 -10.17 -19.92 1.40
C PHE A 191 -10.28 -21.44 1.30
N PRO A 192 -11.26 -22.05 1.98
CA PRO A 192 -11.46 -23.49 1.93
C PRO A 192 -12.03 -23.89 0.55
N GLU A 193 -11.72 -25.11 0.11
CA GLU A 193 -12.00 -25.60 -1.26
C GLU A 193 -13.48 -25.55 -1.70
N TRP A 194 -14.40 -25.49 -0.73
CA TRP A 194 -15.85 -25.46 -0.97
C TRP A 194 -16.42 -24.04 -1.08
N GLU A 195 -15.66 -23.00 -0.74
CA GLU A 195 -16.07 -21.60 -0.90
C GLU A 195 -15.72 -21.10 -2.30
N LYS A 196 -16.70 -20.51 -2.99
CA LYS A 196 -16.52 -19.89 -4.32
C LYS A 196 -16.81 -18.39 -4.25
N ARG A 197 -16.32 -17.72 -3.21
CA ARG A 197 -16.49 -16.26 -3.07
C ARG A 197 -15.48 -15.55 -3.98
N PRO A 198 -15.89 -14.49 -4.69
CA PRO A 198 -14.93 -13.62 -5.35
C PRO A 198 -14.06 -12.95 -4.27
N LEU A 199 -12.73 -12.96 -4.47
CA LEU A 199 -11.73 -12.37 -3.57
C LEU A 199 -12.10 -10.95 -3.07
N ASN A 200 -12.79 -10.18 -3.92
CA ASN A 200 -13.18 -8.80 -3.65
C ASN A 200 -14.22 -8.62 -2.54
N ASP A 201 -15.04 -9.64 -2.24
CA ASP A 201 -16.09 -9.55 -1.20
C ASP A 201 -15.53 -9.76 0.22
N VAL A 202 -14.41 -10.48 0.32
CA VAL A 202 -13.79 -10.85 1.60
C VAL A 202 -12.66 -9.88 1.96
N VAL A 203 -11.93 -9.39 0.95
CA VAL A 203 -10.80 -8.49 1.14
C VAL A 203 -11.24 -7.05 0.91
N LYS A 204 -11.57 -6.31 1.99
CA LYS A 204 -11.63 -4.85 1.94
C LYS A 204 -10.23 -4.23 1.93
N THR A 205 -9.35 -4.63 1.01
CA THR A 205 -8.13 -3.85 0.74
C THR A 205 -8.41 -2.81 -0.30
N SER A 206 -9.26 -1.87 0.09
CA SER A 206 -9.19 -0.53 -0.46
C SER A 206 -8.27 0.22 0.48
N VAL A 207 -6.97 0.24 0.17
CA VAL A 207 -6.13 1.35 0.65
C VAL A 207 -6.64 2.55 -0.14
N SER A 208 -7.74 3.12 0.34
CA SER A 208 -8.40 4.17 -0.41
C SER A 208 -7.48 5.38 -0.42
N ALA A 209 -7.42 6.03 -1.58
CA ALA A 209 -7.16 7.45 -1.77
C ALA A 209 -7.24 8.30 -0.48
N VAL A 210 -8.38 8.18 0.21
CA VAL A 210 -8.74 8.92 1.42
C VAL A 210 -7.86 8.52 2.61
N LYS A 211 -7.58 7.23 2.79
CA LYS A 211 -6.70 6.73 3.87
C LYS A 211 -5.28 7.27 3.68
N ILE A 212 -4.68 7.13 2.50
CA ILE A 212 -3.34 7.66 2.20
C ILE A 212 -3.31 9.18 2.41
N GLY A 213 -4.30 9.90 1.88
CA GLY A 213 -4.41 11.34 2.04
C GLY A 213 -4.52 11.78 3.50
N SER A 214 -5.34 11.08 4.29
CA SER A 214 -5.50 11.36 5.73
C SER A 214 -4.22 11.06 6.53
N THR A 215 -3.51 9.98 6.20
CA THR A 215 -2.24 9.62 6.81
C THR A 215 -1.23 10.73 6.56
N ILE A 216 -1.03 11.15 5.31
CA ILE A 216 -0.08 12.23 4.96
C ILE A 216 -0.45 13.55 5.65
N THR A 217 -1.74 13.90 5.71
CA THR A 217 -2.19 15.10 6.44
C THR A 217 -1.82 15.03 7.93
N SER A 218 -2.04 13.87 8.55
CA SER A 218 -1.66 13.61 9.94
C SER A 218 -0.14 13.66 10.12
N GLY A 219 0.63 13.15 9.15
CA GLY A 219 2.08 13.22 9.14
C GLY A 219 2.60 14.66 9.19
N ILE A 220 2.01 15.56 8.40
CA ILE A 220 2.34 16.99 8.43
C ILE A 220 1.96 17.61 9.78
N ALA A 221 0.75 17.33 10.28
CA ALA A 221 0.26 17.90 11.54
C ALA A 221 1.08 17.45 12.77
N THR A 222 1.61 16.23 12.73
CA THR A 222 2.42 15.63 13.81
C THR A 222 3.92 15.90 13.66
N GLY A 223 4.35 16.52 12.56
CA GLY A 223 5.76 16.81 12.27
C GLY A 223 6.57 15.63 11.73
N LYS A 224 5.91 14.48 11.47
CA LYS A 224 6.49 13.31 10.79
C LYS A 224 6.76 13.57 9.30
N ILE A 225 6.04 14.53 8.72
CA ILE A 225 6.38 15.16 7.44
C ILE A 225 6.68 16.62 7.69
N LYS A 226 7.83 17.11 7.24
CA LYS A 226 8.18 18.54 7.25
C LYS A 226 8.31 19.04 5.83
N VAL A 227 7.71 20.19 5.54
CA VAL A 227 7.72 20.79 4.19
C VAL A 227 8.39 22.16 4.27
N LYS A 228 9.35 22.42 3.38
CA LYS A 228 10.04 23.71 3.23
C LYS A 228 9.98 24.18 1.77
N PRO A 229 9.58 25.42 1.50
CA PRO A 229 9.00 26.38 2.44
C PRO A 229 7.61 25.93 2.93
N ILE A 230 7.19 26.38 4.12
CA ILE A 230 5.86 26.04 4.70
C ILE A 230 4.72 26.48 3.77
N THR A 231 4.93 27.52 2.97
CA THR A 231 3.97 28.00 1.95
C THR A 231 3.71 26.97 0.84
N ALA A 232 4.53 25.93 0.71
CA ALA A 232 4.33 24.84 -0.24
C ALA A 232 3.39 23.73 0.27
N ILE A 233 3.00 23.70 1.55
CA ILE A 233 2.11 22.68 2.13
C ILE A 233 0.80 22.51 1.33
N PRO A 234 0.06 23.58 0.96
CA PRO A 234 -1.16 23.43 0.17
C PRO A 234 -0.92 22.73 -1.18
N LYS A 235 0.26 22.92 -1.78
CA LYS A 235 0.63 22.32 -3.08
C LYS A 235 0.96 20.83 -2.92
N VAL A 236 1.71 20.47 -1.87
CA VAL A 236 1.94 19.06 -1.50
C VAL A 236 0.60 18.34 -1.29
N MET A 237 -0.35 18.98 -0.61
CA MET A 237 -1.70 18.42 -0.42
C MET A 237 -2.49 18.24 -1.72
N LYS A 238 -2.33 19.12 -2.71
CA LYS A 238 -2.91 18.94 -4.06
C LYS A 238 -2.33 17.70 -4.75
N ILE A 239 -1.01 17.46 -4.66
CA ILE A 239 -0.34 16.27 -5.24
C ILE A 239 -0.87 15.00 -4.58
N VAL A 240 -0.96 14.98 -3.26
CA VAL A 240 -1.50 13.84 -2.51
C VAL A 240 -2.92 13.52 -2.95
N LYS A 241 -3.76 14.55 -3.11
CA LYS A 241 -5.13 14.39 -3.62
C LYS A 241 -5.17 13.84 -5.06
N LEU A 242 -4.23 14.26 -5.91
CA LEU A 242 -4.11 13.75 -7.28
C LEU A 242 -3.74 12.25 -7.28
N MET A 243 -2.72 11.85 -6.51
CA MET A 243 -2.32 10.44 -6.37
C MET A 243 -3.45 9.58 -5.81
N ALA A 244 -4.17 10.11 -4.83
CA ALA A 244 -5.33 9.49 -4.22
C ALA A 244 -6.48 9.29 -5.23
N SER A 245 -6.78 10.26 -6.11
CA SER A 245 -7.91 10.16 -7.04
C SER A 245 -7.83 9.04 -8.09
N LYS A 246 -6.71 8.31 -8.18
CA LYS A 246 -6.48 7.20 -9.13
C LYS A 246 -6.63 5.79 -8.55
N SER A 247 -6.76 5.64 -7.23
CA SER A 247 -6.99 4.36 -6.52
C SER A 247 -8.46 4.19 -6.16
#